data_AF-A0A2S2R073-F1
#
_entry.id   AF-A0A2S2R073-F1
#
_cell.length_a   1.000
_cell.length_b   1.000
_cell.length_c   1.000
_cell.angle_alpha   90.00
_cell.angle_beta   90.00
_cell.angle_gamma   90.00
#
_symmetry.space_group_name_H-M   'P 1'
#
loop_
_entity.id
_entity.type
_entity.pdbx_description
1 polymer ?
#
loop_
_entity_poly.entity_id
_entity_poly.type
_entity_poly.pdbx_seq_one_letter_code
_entity_poly.pdbx_strand_id
1 'polypeptide(L)'
;TYKIGNNITNNFSIRFIDSCRFMAISLSKLATNLITPGLEKFRETNKVFISEDFSLVTRKGVYPLQVHGQLGKIRRTLPRKDDFYSTLKEKHIKDLDYEHATSVWSHFGCKTLGEYSDLYLKIDVLLLADVFENFRDICIATYGLDPAFYFTAPGFSFDCMLKHTKINLELLIDYDMLLMFEKGIRGGLTQASMRYGKANNNKTLDYDDTKPNSWIVYQDCNNLY
;
A
#
# COMPACT_ATOMS: atom_id res chain seq x y z
N THR A 1 -21.06 -13.47 -15.81
CA THR A 1 -19.99 -12.70 -16.48
C THR A 1 -20.22 -11.21 -16.27
N TYR A 2 -19.57 -10.60 -15.26
CA TYR A 2 -19.69 -9.16 -15.01
C TYR A 2 -18.78 -8.38 -15.97
N LYS A 3 -19.34 -7.90 -17.08
CA LYS A 3 -18.69 -6.89 -17.93
C LYS A 3 -18.92 -5.52 -17.30
N ILE A 4 -18.00 -5.07 -16.47
CA ILE A 4 -17.88 -3.64 -16.12
C ILE A 4 -16.80 -3.08 -17.03
N GLY A 5 -17.21 -2.74 -18.25
CA GLY A 5 -16.38 -2.07 -19.24
C GLY A 5 -17.29 -1.24 -20.12
N ASN A 6 -17.12 0.08 -20.10
CA ASN A 6 -17.82 0.95 -21.03
C ASN A 6 -17.18 0.73 -22.42
N ASN A 7 -17.90 0.06 -23.32
CA ASN A 7 -17.46 -0.11 -24.71
C ASN A 7 -17.52 1.26 -25.40
N ILE A 8 -16.36 1.80 -25.77
CA ILE A 8 -16.28 3.07 -26.50
C ILE A 8 -16.43 2.82 -28.02
N THR A 9 -16.11 1.61 -28.50
CA THR A 9 -16.50 1.01 -29.79
C THR A 9 -16.47 -0.53 -29.68
N ASN A 10 -17.06 -1.28 -30.63
CA ASN A 10 -17.18 -2.75 -30.55
C ASN A 10 -15.84 -3.54 -30.40
N ASN A 11 -14.68 -2.90 -30.59
CA ASN A 11 -13.35 -3.53 -30.51
C ASN A 11 -12.41 -2.91 -29.45
N PHE A 12 -12.90 -1.98 -28.62
CA PHE A 12 -12.06 -1.31 -27.63
C PHE A 12 -12.71 -1.30 -26.26
N SER A 13 -12.04 -1.93 -25.28
CA SER A 13 -12.46 -1.98 -23.89
C SER A 13 -11.39 -1.39 -22.98
N ILE A 14 -11.78 -0.45 -22.12
CA ILE A 14 -10.96 0.04 -21.01
C ILE A 14 -11.44 -0.64 -19.73
N ARG A 15 -10.49 -1.04 -18.88
CA ARG A 15 -10.77 -1.57 -17.54
C ARG A 15 -10.04 -0.72 -16.51
N PHE A 16 -10.78 -0.26 -15.51
CA PHE A 16 -10.20 0.39 -14.34
C PHE A 16 -10.06 -0.66 -13.23
N ILE A 17 -8.85 -0.80 -12.71
CA ILE A 17 -8.50 -1.77 -11.68
C ILE A 17 -8.02 -1.01 -10.45
N ASP A 18 -8.50 -1.43 -9.27
CA ASP A 18 -8.07 -0.88 -7.98
C ASP A 18 -6.79 -1.59 -7.53
N SER A 19 -5.66 -0.90 -7.56
CA SER A 19 -4.36 -1.42 -7.11
C SER A 19 -4.36 -1.84 -5.64
N CYS A 20 -5.24 -1.28 -4.79
CA CYS A 20 -5.38 -1.68 -3.40
C CYS A 20 -5.93 -3.12 -3.25
N ARG A 21 -6.54 -3.68 -4.30
CA ARG A 21 -6.98 -5.10 -4.33
C ARG A 21 -5.83 -6.08 -4.52
N PHE A 22 -4.64 -5.57 -4.83
CA PHE A 22 -3.40 -6.35 -4.93
C PHE A 22 -2.47 -6.05 -3.76
N MET A 23 -2.30 -4.76 -3.45
CA MET A 23 -1.39 -4.29 -2.41
C MET A 23 -2.13 -3.32 -1.48
N ALA A 24 -2.79 -3.89 -0.46
CA ALA A 24 -3.58 -3.14 0.53
C ALA A 24 -2.69 -2.41 1.57
N ILE A 25 -1.72 -1.63 1.10
CA ILE A 25 -0.75 -0.90 1.90
C ILE A 25 -0.67 0.54 1.36
N SER A 26 -0.43 1.51 2.24
CA SER A 26 -0.24 2.91 1.82
C SER A 26 0.91 3.04 0.81
N LEU A 27 0.70 3.87 -0.23
CA LEU A 27 1.71 4.17 -1.25
C LEU A 27 3.07 4.62 -0.65
N SER A 28 3.07 5.38 0.45
CA SER A 28 4.30 5.79 1.13
C SER A 28 5.16 4.60 1.58
N LYS A 29 4.52 3.56 2.14
CA LYS A 29 5.20 2.34 2.60
C LYS A 29 5.61 1.47 1.41
N LEU A 30 4.77 1.39 0.37
CA LEU A 30 5.11 0.66 -0.85
C LEU A 30 6.32 1.28 -1.58
N ALA A 31 6.35 2.60 -1.73
CA ALA A 31 7.50 3.31 -2.30
C ALA A 31 8.78 3.10 -1.47
N THR A 32 8.67 3.10 -0.13
CA THR A 32 9.82 2.82 0.75
C THR A 32 10.39 1.42 0.51
N ASN A 33 9.55 0.43 0.23
CA ASN A 33 9.99 -0.94 -0.06
C ASN A 33 10.72 -1.06 -1.42
N LEU A 34 10.57 -0.08 -2.32
CA LEU A 34 11.31 -0.05 -3.58
C LEU A 34 12.71 0.54 -3.44
N ILE A 35 13.05 1.17 -2.31
CA ILE A 35 14.35 1.82 -2.14
C ILE A 35 15.46 0.76 -2.19
N THR A 36 16.35 0.94 -3.16
CA THR A 36 17.59 0.20 -3.36
C THR A 36 18.74 1.19 -3.47
N PRO A 37 20.01 0.79 -3.26
CA PRO A 37 21.14 1.71 -3.34
C PRO A 37 21.23 2.49 -4.67
N GLY A 38 20.78 1.90 -5.79
CA GLY A 38 20.77 2.52 -7.11
C GLY A 38 19.43 3.10 -7.55
N LEU A 39 18.37 2.95 -6.76
CA LEU A 39 17.00 3.38 -7.08
C LEU A 39 16.48 2.83 -8.42
N GLU A 40 17.02 1.69 -8.87
CA GLU A 40 16.71 1.06 -10.17
C GLU A 40 15.26 0.60 -10.32
N LYS A 41 14.55 0.47 -9.19
CA LYS A 41 13.13 0.12 -9.14
C LYS A 41 12.21 1.29 -9.50
N PHE A 42 12.71 2.53 -9.56
CA PHE A 42 11.93 3.73 -9.90
C PHE A 42 11.99 4.05 -11.40
N ARG A 43 11.64 3.06 -12.25
CA ARG A 43 11.82 3.13 -13.70
C ARG A 43 10.97 4.20 -14.38
N GLU A 44 9.70 4.32 -14.00
CA GLU A 44 8.77 5.30 -14.55
C GLU A 44 9.11 6.70 -14.02
N THR A 45 9.46 6.81 -12.74
CA THR A 45 9.95 8.07 -12.18
C THR A 45 11.22 8.56 -12.88
N ASN A 46 12.17 7.67 -13.19
CA ASN A 46 13.42 7.98 -13.91
C ASN A 46 13.21 8.46 -15.35
N LYS A 47 12.08 8.14 -15.99
CA LYS A 47 11.76 8.66 -17.34
C LYS A 47 11.37 10.13 -17.32
N VAL A 48 11.01 10.65 -16.14
CA VAL A 48 10.38 11.96 -15.99
C VAL A 48 11.26 12.95 -15.22
N PHE A 49 12.02 12.46 -14.24
CA PHE A 49 12.86 13.26 -13.35
C PHE A 49 14.33 12.89 -13.52
N ILE A 50 15.22 13.84 -13.25
CA ILE A 50 16.67 13.63 -13.28
C ILE A 50 17.16 13.09 -11.94
N SER A 51 18.37 12.50 -11.91
CA SER A 51 18.93 11.86 -10.72
C SER A 51 18.99 12.79 -9.50
N GLU A 52 19.21 14.09 -9.70
CA GLU A 52 19.26 15.09 -8.64
C GLU A 52 17.92 15.24 -7.91
N ASP A 53 16.80 14.97 -8.60
CA ASP A 53 15.45 15.07 -8.06
C ASP A 53 15.08 13.86 -7.19
N PHE A 54 15.81 12.76 -7.26
CA PHE A 54 15.36 11.46 -6.73
C PHE A 54 15.16 11.48 -5.22
N SER A 55 15.96 12.25 -4.48
CA SER A 55 15.77 12.45 -3.04
C SER A 55 14.40 13.06 -2.69
N LEU A 56 13.79 13.77 -3.65
CA LEU A 56 12.51 14.45 -3.50
C LEU A 56 11.34 13.65 -4.07
N VAL A 57 11.55 12.84 -5.11
CA VAL A 57 10.47 12.18 -5.87
C VAL A 57 10.32 10.67 -5.64
N THR A 58 11.26 10.03 -4.93
CA THR A 58 11.20 8.57 -4.62
C THR A 58 10.46 8.23 -3.32
N ARG A 59 9.86 9.24 -2.67
CA ARG A 59 8.98 9.08 -1.52
C ARG A 59 7.67 9.81 -1.76
N LYS A 60 6.63 9.36 -1.09
CA LYS A 60 5.33 10.05 -1.14
C LYS A 60 5.48 11.47 -0.58
N GLY A 61 5.05 12.46 -1.37
CA GLY A 61 5.00 13.85 -0.96
C GLY A 61 3.90 14.13 0.08
N VAL A 62 3.77 15.39 0.46
CA VAL A 62 2.71 15.86 1.37
C VAL A 62 1.91 16.97 0.74
N TYR A 63 0.61 17.01 1.00
CA TYR A 63 -0.28 17.98 0.38
C TYR A 63 -1.32 18.51 1.39
N PRO A 64 -1.57 19.82 1.44
CA PRO A 64 -2.53 20.42 2.36
C PRO A 64 -3.96 20.26 1.83
N LEU A 65 -4.55 19.09 2.05
CA LEU A 65 -5.87 18.71 1.53
C LEU A 65 -7.00 19.68 1.95
N GLN A 66 -6.90 20.27 3.14
CA GLN A 66 -7.92 21.19 3.67
C GLN A 66 -7.94 22.56 2.99
N VAL A 67 -6.86 22.92 2.30
CA VAL A 67 -6.74 24.19 1.58
C VAL A 67 -7.30 24.05 0.15
N HIS A 68 -7.72 22.84 -0.25
CA HIS A 68 -8.12 22.57 -1.63
C HIS A 68 -9.53 23.10 -1.95
N GLY A 69 -9.59 24.02 -2.90
CA GLY A 69 -10.78 24.72 -3.39
C GLY A 69 -10.38 25.70 -4.52
N GLN A 70 -11.29 26.54 -5.03
CA GLN A 70 -10.96 27.50 -6.11
C GLN A 70 -9.81 28.46 -5.74
N LEU A 71 -9.67 28.80 -4.45
CA LEU A 71 -8.60 29.65 -3.93
C LEU A 71 -7.23 28.96 -3.94
N GLY A 72 -7.19 27.62 -3.84
CA GLY A 72 -5.94 26.84 -3.83
C GLY A 72 -5.18 26.95 -5.15
N LYS A 73 -5.87 27.04 -6.30
CA LYS A 73 -5.21 27.17 -7.61
C LYS A 73 -4.48 28.50 -7.81
N ILE A 74 -4.94 29.56 -7.13
CA ILE A 74 -4.43 30.93 -7.31
C ILE A 74 -3.42 31.31 -6.22
N ARG A 75 -3.38 30.56 -5.10
CA ARG A 75 -2.47 30.82 -3.98
C ARG A 75 -1.02 30.71 -4.45
N ARG A 76 -0.26 31.80 -4.29
CA ARG A 76 1.13 31.93 -4.76
C ARG A 76 2.20 31.54 -3.73
N THR A 77 1.77 31.02 -2.58
CA THR A 77 2.64 30.65 -1.48
C THR A 77 2.30 29.25 -1.01
N LEU A 78 3.32 28.51 -0.57
CA LEU A 78 3.12 27.26 0.15
C LEU A 78 2.31 27.56 1.44
N PRO A 79 1.26 26.78 1.72
CA PRO A 79 0.48 26.94 2.94
C PRO A 79 1.30 26.83 4.22
N ARG A 80 0.84 27.47 5.31
CA ARG A 80 1.53 27.37 6.60
C ARG A 80 1.44 25.94 7.11
N LYS A 81 2.35 25.53 8.00
CA LYS A 81 2.34 24.19 8.60
C LYS A 81 0.98 23.82 9.22
N ASP A 82 0.30 24.77 9.85
CA ASP A 82 -1.02 24.56 10.45
C ASP A 82 -2.10 24.21 9.41
N ASP A 83 -1.96 24.71 8.18
CA ASP A 83 -2.86 24.44 7.06
C ASP A 83 -2.75 22.98 6.55
N PHE A 84 -1.75 22.21 7.02
CA PHE A 84 -1.57 20.78 6.70
C PHE A 84 -2.22 19.84 7.73
N TYR A 85 -3.01 20.36 8.67
CA TYR A 85 -3.74 19.52 9.61
C TYR A 85 -4.61 18.49 8.88
N SER A 86 -4.59 17.24 9.33
CA SER A 86 -5.42 16.18 8.77
C SER A 86 -6.60 15.92 9.69
N THR A 87 -7.80 16.38 9.30
CA THR A 87 -9.06 16.06 9.99
C THR A 87 -9.33 14.56 10.03
N LEU A 88 -9.00 13.83 8.97
CA LEU A 88 -9.18 12.38 8.91
C LEU A 88 -8.35 11.62 9.96
N LYS A 89 -7.15 12.11 10.27
CA LYS A 89 -6.23 11.48 11.24
C LYS A 89 -6.18 12.21 12.58
N GLU A 90 -6.90 13.32 12.70
CA GLU A 90 -6.85 14.29 13.80
C GLU A 90 -5.43 14.63 14.25
N LYS A 91 -4.54 14.90 13.28
CA LYS A 91 -3.10 15.08 13.50
C LYS A 91 -2.51 16.20 12.65
N HIS A 92 -1.61 16.97 13.27
CA HIS A 92 -0.73 17.89 12.57
C HIS A 92 0.34 17.13 11.76
N ILE A 93 0.81 17.76 10.70
CA ILE A 93 1.98 17.29 9.95
C ILE A 93 3.23 17.33 10.83
N LYS A 94 4.15 16.38 10.61
CA LYS A 94 5.46 16.36 11.25
C LYS A 94 6.35 17.47 10.68
N ASP A 95 7.28 18.00 11.48
CA ASP A 95 8.23 19.02 11.03
C ASP A 95 9.02 18.59 9.79
N LEU A 96 9.62 17.40 9.83
CA LEU A 96 10.39 16.83 8.72
C LEU A 96 9.57 16.69 7.42
N ASP A 97 8.27 16.41 7.54
CA ASP A 97 7.40 16.26 6.38
C ASP A 97 7.05 17.64 5.78
N TYR A 98 6.90 18.67 6.61
CA TYR A 98 6.69 20.05 6.15
C TYR A 98 7.97 20.67 5.56
N GLU A 99 9.13 20.39 6.15
CA GLU A 99 10.44 20.75 5.59
C GLU A 99 10.62 20.14 4.20
N HIS A 100 10.30 18.85 4.04
CA HIS A 100 10.31 18.19 2.74
C HIS A 100 9.36 18.87 1.74
N ALA A 101 8.14 19.22 2.15
CA ALA A 101 7.21 19.97 1.30
C ALA A 101 7.81 21.29 0.80
N THR A 102 8.50 22.01 1.69
CA THR A 102 9.18 23.27 1.43
C THR A 102 10.34 23.08 0.45
N SER A 103 11.16 22.05 0.65
CA SER A 103 12.25 21.70 -0.28
C SER A 103 11.73 21.37 -1.67
N VAL A 104 10.68 20.55 -1.78
CA VAL A 104 10.04 20.22 -3.07
C VAL A 104 9.51 21.47 -3.75
N TRP A 105 8.77 22.31 -3.02
CA TRP A 105 8.23 23.56 -3.55
C TRP A 105 9.32 24.47 -4.13
N SER A 106 10.41 24.67 -3.38
CA SER A 106 11.53 25.52 -3.79
C SER A 106 12.34 24.91 -4.94
N HIS A 107 12.65 23.61 -4.88
CA HIS A 107 13.48 22.92 -5.87
C HIS A 107 12.84 22.92 -7.26
N PHE A 108 11.54 22.60 -7.33
CA PHE A 108 10.79 22.61 -8.59
C PHE A 108 10.25 23.99 -8.98
N GLY A 109 10.57 25.03 -8.21
CA GLY A 109 10.19 26.41 -8.51
C GLY A 109 8.68 26.64 -8.58
N CYS A 110 7.91 25.92 -7.77
CA CYS A 110 6.45 26.05 -7.75
C CYS A 110 6.06 27.49 -7.39
N LYS A 111 5.27 28.13 -8.26
CA LYS A 111 4.78 29.50 -8.06
C LYS A 111 3.37 29.51 -7.50
N THR A 112 2.61 28.44 -7.71
CA THR A 112 1.24 28.31 -7.23
C THR A 112 1.00 26.96 -6.57
N LEU A 113 0.03 26.91 -5.65
CA LEU A 113 -0.38 25.65 -5.04
C LEU A 113 -1.08 24.72 -6.05
N GLY A 114 -1.55 25.25 -7.19
CA GLY A 114 -1.95 24.46 -8.35
C GLY A 114 -0.77 23.69 -8.97
N GLU A 115 0.33 24.38 -9.30
CA GLU A 115 1.55 23.74 -9.83
C GLU A 115 2.12 22.68 -8.86
N TYR A 116 2.13 22.99 -7.56
CA TYR A 116 2.54 22.03 -6.53
C TYR A 116 1.60 20.81 -6.46
N SER A 117 0.29 21.02 -6.64
CA SER A 117 -0.69 19.93 -6.70
C SER A 117 -0.45 19.03 -7.90
N ASP A 118 -0.19 19.60 -9.07
CA ASP A 118 0.07 18.83 -10.29
C ASP A 118 1.36 18.01 -10.14
N LEU A 119 2.42 18.60 -9.58
CA LEU A 119 3.65 17.89 -9.25
C LEU A 119 3.42 16.77 -8.23
N TYR A 120 2.71 17.04 -7.14
CA TYR A 120 2.36 16.05 -6.11
C TYR A 120 1.61 14.85 -6.72
N LEU A 121 0.59 15.11 -7.55
CA LEU A 121 -0.19 14.07 -8.22
C LEU A 121 0.66 13.28 -9.22
N LYS A 122 1.53 13.97 -9.98
CA LYS A 122 2.46 13.34 -10.92
C LYS A 122 3.38 12.36 -10.20
N ILE A 123 3.96 12.77 -9.07
CA ILE A 123 4.80 11.90 -8.24
C ILE A 123 3.98 10.71 -7.71
N ASP A 124 2.79 10.93 -7.14
CA ASP A 124 1.93 9.84 -6.63
C ASP A 124 1.60 8.80 -7.73
N VAL A 125 1.32 9.25 -8.96
CA VAL A 125 1.05 8.35 -10.11
C VAL A 125 2.29 7.57 -10.52
N LEU A 126 3.44 8.23 -10.65
CA LEU A 126 4.70 7.58 -11.04
C LEU A 126 5.16 6.57 -10.00
N LEU A 127 5.07 6.91 -8.71
CA LEU A 127 5.36 5.98 -7.62
C LEU A 127 4.43 4.77 -7.65
N LEU A 128 3.13 4.96 -7.90
CA LEU A 128 2.20 3.85 -7.99
C LEU A 128 2.52 2.96 -9.21
N ALA A 129 2.89 3.56 -10.34
CA ALA A 129 3.31 2.83 -11.54
C ALA A 129 4.56 2.02 -11.26
N ASP A 130 5.59 2.61 -10.66
CA ASP A 130 6.82 1.90 -10.26
C ASP A 130 6.51 0.73 -9.33
N VAL A 131 5.69 0.95 -8.30
CA VAL A 131 5.25 -0.11 -7.37
C VAL A 131 4.56 -1.26 -8.11
N PHE A 132 3.63 -0.95 -9.00
CA PHE A 132 2.85 -1.98 -9.69
C PHE A 132 3.68 -2.71 -10.76
N GLU A 133 4.56 -2.02 -11.48
CA GLU A 133 5.45 -2.62 -12.47
C GLU A 133 6.47 -3.56 -11.82
N ASN A 134 7.05 -3.19 -10.67
CA ASN A 134 7.90 -4.10 -9.91
C ASN A 134 7.13 -5.33 -9.40
N PHE A 135 5.89 -5.14 -8.94
CA PHE A 135 5.03 -6.25 -8.53
C PHE A 135 4.74 -7.20 -9.70
N ARG A 136 4.44 -6.66 -10.90
CA ARG A 136 4.25 -7.45 -12.12
C ARG A 136 5.49 -8.27 -12.47
N ASP A 137 6.67 -7.66 -12.45
CA ASP A 137 7.92 -8.38 -12.75
C ASP A 137 8.12 -9.58 -11.82
N ILE A 138 7.93 -9.38 -10.51
CA ILE A 138 8.07 -10.44 -9.51
C ILE A 138 7.06 -11.56 -9.77
N CYS A 139 5.79 -11.21 -10.03
CA CYS A 139 4.73 -12.18 -10.28
C CYS A 139 4.97 -12.98 -11.57
N ILE A 140 5.39 -12.31 -12.65
CA ILE A 140 5.71 -12.96 -13.92
C ILE A 140 6.94 -13.88 -13.75
N ALA A 141 7.98 -13.43 -13.07
CA ALA A 141 9.18 -14.25 -12.85
C ALA A 141 8.91 -15.47 -11.95
N THR A 142 8.06 -15.30 -10.93
CA THR A 142 7.80 -16.35 -9.92
C THR A 142 6.72 -17.33 -10.35
N TYR A 143 5.61 -16.83 -10.92
CA TYR A 143 4.42 -17.62 -11.22
C TYR A 143 4.14 -17.74 -12.73
N GLY A 144 4.82 -16.95 -13.56
CA GLY A 144 4.59 -16.90 -15.01
C GLY A 144 3.19 -16.41 -15.37
N LEU A 145 2.56 -15.64 -14.49
CA LEU A 145 1.26 -15.00 -14.71
C LEU A 145 1.42 -13.50 -14.39
N ASP A 146 0.79 -12.67 -15.20
CA ASP A 146 0.82 -11.22 -15.03
C ASP A 146 -0.41 -10.75 -14.25
N PRO A 147 -0.23 -10.14 -13.06
CA PRO A 147 -1.35 -9.73 -12.21
C PRO A 147 -2.20 -8.63 -12.83
N ALA A 148 -1.72 -7.91 -13.87
CA ALA A 148 -2.51 -6.89 -14.57
C ALA A 148 -3.74 -7.45 -15.30
N PHE A 149 -3.79 -8.77 -15.57
CA PHE A 149 -4.96 -9.42 -16.17
C PHE A 149 -6.05 -9.78 -15.16
N TYR A 150 -5.78 -9.60 -13.87
CA TYR A 150 -6.65 -9.99 -12.77
C TYR A 150 -7.35 -8.79 -12.13
N PHE A 151 -8.40 -9.03 -11.36
CA PHE A 151 -9.09 -7.99 -10.61
C PHE A 151 -8.55 -7.82 -9.19
N THR A 152 -8.04 -8.89 -8.58
CA THR A 152 -7.61 -8.92 -7.17
C THR A 152 -6.48 -9.93 -6.95
N ALA A 153 -5.68 -9.76 -5.88
CA ALA A 153 -4.63 -10.70 -5.50
C ALA A 153 -5.15 -12.12 -5.19
N PRO A 154 -6.30 -12.33 -4.50
CA PRO A 154 -6.82 -13.69 -4.30
C PRO A 154 -7.17 -14.41 -5.61
N GLY A 155 -7.79 -13.73 -6.57
CA GLY A 155 -8.08 -14.32 -7.88
C GLY A 155 -6.81 -14.67 -8.66
N PHE A 156 -5.81 -13.78 -8.63
CA PHE A 156 -4.49 -14.06 -9.17
C PHE A 156 -3.82 -15.27 -8.50
N SER A 157 -3.86 -15.34 -7.17
CA SER A 157 -3.24 -16.42 -6.40
C SER A 157 -3.92 -17.77 -6.65
N PHE A 158 -5.24 -17.77 -6.80
CA PHE A 158 -6.01 -18.97 -7.16
C PHE A 158 -5.58 -19.52 -8.52
N ASP A 159 -5.46 -18.67 -9.55
CA ASP A 159 -4.98 -19.10 -10.85
C ASP A 159 -3.51 -19.55 -10.82
N CYS A 160 -2.66 -18.90 -10.02
CA CYS A 160 -1.29 -19.37 -9.79
C CYS A 160 -1.27 -20.79 -9.23
N MET A 161 -2.13 -21.07 -8.24
CA MET A 161 -2.29 -22.39 -7.62
C MET A 161 -2.80 -23.43 -8.63
N LEU A 162 -3.81 -23.10 -9.44
CA LEU A 162 -4.30 -23.98 -10.52
C LEU A 162 -3.22 -24.28 -11.55
N LYS A 163 -2.47 -23.26 -12.00
CA LYS A 163 -1.37 -23.44 -12.95
C LYS A 163 -0.25 -24.31 -12.39
N HIS A 164 0.09 -24.12 -11.12
CA HIS A 164 1.13 -24.88 -10.44
C HIS A 164 0.74 -26.36 -10.26
N THR A 165 -0.45 -26.62 -9.74
CA THR A 165 -0.95 -27.97 -9.45
C THR A 165 -1.44 -28.72 -10.68
N LYS A 166 -1.83 -28.00 -11.74
CA LYS A 166 -2.44 -28.54 -12.97
C LYS A 166 -3.72 -29.33 -12.73
N ILE A 167 -4.39 -29.08 -11.60
CA ILE A 167 -5.65 -29.74 -11.26
C ILE A 167 -6.80 -29.10 -12.04
N ASN A 168 -7.77 -29.93 -12.46
CA ASN A 168 -9.04 -29.46 -13.01
C ASN A 168 -10.10 -29.61 -11.91
N LEU A 169 -10.59 -28.48 -11.40
CA LEU A 169 -11.64 -28.50 -10.38
C LEU A 169 -13.00 -28.75 -11.02
N GLU A 170 -13.81 -29.58 -10.37
CA GLU A 170 -15.20 -29.81 -10.75
C GLU A 170 -16.09 -28.64 -10.29
N LEU A 171 -17.16 -28.38 -11.04
CA LEU A 171 -18.15 -27.38 -10.66
C LEU A 171 -19.05 -27.92 -9.56
N LEU A 172 -19.44 -27.07 -8.62
CA LEU A 172 -20.51 -27.39 -7.66
C LEU A 172 -21.83 -27.43 -8.42
N ILE A 173 -22.47 -28.61 -8.46
CA ILE A 173 -23.67 -28.87 -9.28
C ILE A 173 -24.98 -28.79 -8.49
N ASP A 174 -24.93 -28.90 -7.16
CA ASP A 174 -26.10 -28.80 -6.30
C ASP A 174 -25.87 -27.88 -5.09
N TYR A 175 -26.99 -27.45 -4.52
CA TYR A 175 -27.02 -26.48 -3.42
C TYR A 175 -26.48 -27.06 -2.10
N ASP A 176 -26.59 -28.36 -1.88
CA ASP A 176 -26.15 -29.00 -0.63
C ASP A 176 -24.61 -29.07 -0.57
N MET A 177 -23.93 -29.25 -1.72
CA MET A 177 -22.47 -29.11 -1.80
C MET A 177 -22.01 -27.72 -1.35
N LEU A 178 -22.65 -26.66 -1.86
CA LEU A 178 -22.33 -25.28 -1.48
C LEU A 178 -22.52 -25.08 0.03
N LEU A 179 -23.67 -25.52 0.56
CA LEU A 179 -23.93 -25.44 2.00
C LEU A 179 -22.92 -26.23 2.84
N MET A 180 -22.47 -27.39 2.36
CA MET A 180 -21.44 -28.18 3.04
C MET A 180 -20.13 -27.39 3.15
N PHE A 181 -19.67 -26.76 2.05
CA PHE A 181 -18.47 -25.92 2.06
C PHE A 181 -18.64 -24.71 2.98
N GLU A 182 -19.73 -23.95 2.84
CA GLU A 182 -19.99 -22.77 3.66
C GLU A 182 -20.05 -23.10 5.15
N LYS A 183 -20.72 -24.21 5.53
CA LYS A 183 -20.77 -24.68 6.91
C LYS A 183 -19.42 -25.17 7.44
N GLY A 184 -18.49 -25.54 6.56
CA GLY A 184 -17.14 -26.00 6.90
C GLY A 184 -16.12 -24.88 7.12
N ILE A 185 -16.34 -23.69 6.56
CA ILE A 185 -15.39 -22.57 6.64
C ILE A 185 -15.28 -22.08 8.10
N ARG A 186 -14.04 -22.04 8.61
CA ARG A 186 -13.69 -21.44 9.91
C ARG A 186 -12.51 -20.49 9.72
N GLY A 187 -12.48 -19.42 10.52
CA GLY A 187 -11.34 -18.49 10.54
C GLY A 187 -10.21 -18.98 11.45
N GLY A 188 -9.25 -18.09 11.71
CA GLY A 188 -8.15 -18.37 12.64
C GLY A 188 -8.63 -18.56 14.08
N LEU A 189 -8.03 -19.52 14.78
CA LEU A 189 -8.30 -19.76 16.20
C LEU A 189 -7.72 -18.60 17.04
N THR A 190 -8.58 -17.95 17.82
CA THR A 190 -8.17 -16.94 18.81
C THR A 190 -8.65 -17.37 20.19
N GLN A 191 -7.72 -17.54 21.13
CA GLN A 191 -8.03 -17.97 22.49
C GLN A 191 -7.22 -17.17 23.52
N ALA A 192 -7.90 -16.67 24.55
CA ALA A 192 -7.29 -16.04 25.71
C ALA A 192 -7.54 -16.91 26.95
N SER A 193 -6.61 -17.81 27.26
CA SER A 193 -6.73 -18.74 28.39
C SER A 193 -6.45 -18.08 29.75
N MET A 194 -5.80 -16.92 29.75
CA MET A 194 -5.49 -16.12 30.94
C MET A 194 -5.78 -14.65 30.65
N ARG A 195 -6.54 -13.99 31.54
CA ARG A 195 -6.97 -12.59 31.35
C ARG A 195 -5.81 -11.59 31.46
N TYR A 196 -4.82 -11.87 32.30
CA TYR A 196 -3.66 -11.02 32.51
C TYR A 196 -2.45 -11.87 32.90
N GLY A 197 -1.36 -11.72 32.16
CA GLY A 197 -0.06 -12.30 32.47
C GLY A 197 1.00 -11.21 32.48
N LYS A 198 1.83 -11.18 33.52
CA LYS A 198 2.95 -10.26 33.64
C LYS A 198 4.22 -11.04 33.96
N ALA A 199 5.27 -10.82 33.17
CA ALA A 199 6.59 -11.36 33.47
C ALA A 199 7.19 -10.61 34.67
N ASN A 200 7.89 -11.33 35.55
CA ASN A 200 8.69 -10.78 36.64
C ASN A 200 10.15 -11.19 36.41
N ASN A 201 10.97 -10.29 35.86
CA ASN A 201 12.40 -10.56 35.68
C ASN A 201 13.20 -9.25 35.69
N ASN A 202 14.51 -9.37 35.80
CA ASN A 202 15.42 -8.21 35.87
C ASN A 202 15.37 -7.22 34.69
N LYS A 203 14.67 -7.54 33.58
CA LYS A 203 14.48 -6.63 32.44
C LYS A 203 13.17 -5.84 32.50
N THR A 204 12.27 -6.16 33.42
CA THR A 204 11.01 -5.41 33.60
C THR A 204 11.21 -4.24 34.56
N LEU A 205 10.56 -3.11 34.28
CA LEU A 205 10.70 -1.87 35.06
C LEU A 205 10.28 -2.03 36.54
N ASP A 206 9.36 -2.93 36.83
CA ASP A 206 8.81 -3.17 38.17
C ASP A 206 9.18 -4.55 38.72
N TYR A 207 10.40 -5.01 38.41
CA TYR A 207 10.93 -6.25 38.93
C TYR A 207 10.89 -6.31 40.47
N ASP A 208 10.37 -7.42 40.99
CA ASP A 208 10.25 -7.69 42.42
C ASP A 208 11.05 -8.96 42.76
N ASP A 209 12.16 -8.79 43.48
CA ASP A 209 13.08 -9.87 43.87
C ASP A 209 12.50 -10.80 44.95
N THR A 210 11.41 -10.39 45.59
CA THR A 210 10.67 -11.22 46.56
C THR A 210 9.78 -12.25 45.88
N LYS A 211 9.51 -12.09 44.57
CA LYS A 211 8.64 -12.98 43.78
C LYS A 211 9.45 -13.89 42.87
N PRO A 212 8.92 -15.07 42.51
CA PRO A 212 9.57 -15.95 41.53
C PRO A 212 9.81 -15.25 40.19
N ASN A 213 10.94 -15.57 39.56
CA ASN A 213 11.23 -15.11 38.20
C ASN A 213 10.26 -15.75 37.20
N SER A 214 9.73 -14.96 36.27
CA SER A 214 8.86 -15.41 35.18
C SER A 214 9.13 -14.64 33.89
N TRP A 215 8.82 -15.30 32.77
CA TRP A 215 9.06 -14.81 31.41
C TRP A 215 7.83 -15.04 30.54
N ILE A 216 7.62 -14.15 29.55
CA ILE A 216 6.62 -14.33 28.51
C ILE A 216 7.37 -14.57 27.20
N VAL A 217 6.97 -15.61 26.46
CA VAL A 217 7.53 -15.93 25.16
C VAL A 217 6.51 -15.59 24.09
N TYR A 218 6.95 -14.85 23.06
CA TYR A 218 6.18 -14.62 21.84
C TYR A 218 6.66 -15.60 20.78
N GLN A 219 5.76 -16.44 20.27
CA GLN A 219 6.02 -17.38 19.18
C GLN A 219 5.11 -17.04 18.01
N ASP A 220 5.65 -17.08 16.81
CA ASP A 220 4.93 -16.81 15.57
C ASP A 220 5.31 -17.86 14.53
N CYS A 221 4.31 -18.49 13.92
CA CYS A 221 4.52 -19.49 12.88
C CYS A 221 4.68 -18.80 11.53
N ASN A 222 5.88 -18.88 10.95
CA ASN A 222 6.14 -18.36 9.61
C ASN A 222 5.26 -19.06 8.58
N ASN A 223 4.45 -18.29 7.84
CA ASN A 223 3.55 -18.79 6.79
C ASN A 223 2.62 -19.91 7.29
N LEU A 224 1.87 -19.66 8.38
CA LEU A 224 0.97 -20.65 8.98
C LEU A 224 -0.10 -21.22 8.02
N TYR A 225 -0.58 -20.40 7.08
CA TYR A 225 -1.56 -20.79 6.05
C TYR A 225 -0.89 -21.15 4.74
#